data_AF-A0A1I3Q4R8-F1
#
_entry.id   AF-A0A1I3Q4R8-F1
#
_cell.length_a   1.000
_cell.length_b   1.000
_cell.length_c   1.000
_cell.angle_alpha   90.00
_cell.angle_beta   90.00
_cell.angle_gamma   90.00
#
_symmetry.space_group_name_H-M   'P 1'
#
loop_
_entity.id
_entity.type
_entity.pdbx_description
1 polymer ?
#
loop_
_entity_poly.entity_id
_entity_poly.type
_entity_poly.pdbx_seq_one_letter_code
_entity_poly.pdbx_strand_id
1 'polypeptide(L)'
;MTREKANVRTREEVDFQEKHLTETIEFQWIHAAENGSVEAMFLLSQHYFEQGKVVEGEQWLRSAAKAGHTEAMCQLGCRLFDGNQMKQNKANGIGWIIRAAFRENPQAMYRLGRCFCQGDVLARDPEEGERWLRRAAEAGHMEAMVELGCYLLEQSPENVEGTNWITQVLELGYPVEKLPKVNKREKVGKKAGWVMVGIGAIVLLIVLGIYFELEILRFLVD
;
A
#
# COMPACT_ATOMS: atom_id res chain seq x y z
N MET A 1 -55.02 1.72 -14.57
CA MET A 1 -54.07 1.76 -13.43
C MET A 1 -53.07 0.62 -13.63
N THR A 2 -52.06 0.73 -14.49
CA THR A 2 -50.75 1.41 -14.32
C THR A 2 -49.99 1.02 -13.06
N ARG A 3 -48.90 0.26 -13.31
CA ARG A 3 -47.59 0.24 -12.61
C ARG A 3 -47.21 -1.14 -12.08
N GLU A 4 -46.68 -2.00 -12.95
CA GLU A 4 -45.70 -3.03 -12.54
C GLU A 4 -45.03 -3.70 -13.76
N LYS A 5 -44.46 -2.89 -14.66
CA LYS A 5 -43.39 -3.38 -15.56
C LYS A 5 -42.07 -2.80 -15.05
N ALA A 6 -41.71 -3.18 -13.82
CA ALA A 6 -40.46 -2.77 -13.21
C ALA A 6 -39.33 -3.67 -13.73
N ASN A 7 -38.69 -3.18 -14.80
CA ASN A 7 -37.23 -3.16 -14.96
C ASN A 7 -36.45 -4.46 -14.62
N VAL A 8 -36.73 -5.55 -15.33
CA VAL A 8 -35.79 -6.68 -15.42
C VAL A 8 -35.04 -6.50 -16.75
N ARG A 9 -34.00 -5.66 -16.76
CA ARG A 9 -33.06 -5.61 -17.90
C ARG A 9 -32.40 -6.97 -18.01
N THR A 10 -32.39 -7.55 -19.21
CA THR A 10 -31.75 -8.85 -19.41
C THR A 10 -30.23 -8.70 -19.24
N ARG A 11 -29.55 -9.75 -18.76
CA ARG A 11 -28.10 -9.75 -18.57
C ARG A 11 -27.36 -9.39 -19.87
N GLU A 12 -27.89 -9.81 -21.01
CA GLU A 12 -27.36 -9.50 -22.34
C GLU A 12 -27.51 -8.01 -22.71
N GLU A 13 -28.60 -7.35 -22.32
CA GLU A 13 -28.78 -5.90 -22.50
C GLU A 13 -27.86 -5.09 -21.60
N VAL A 14 -27.60 -5.55 -20.37
CA VAL A 14 -26.65 -4.94 -19.44
C VAL A 14 -25.22 -5.08 -19.98
N ASP A 15 -24.81 -6.29 -20.35
CA ASP A 15 -23.48 -6.56 -20.92
C ASP A 15 -23.25 -5.76 -22.21
N PHE A 16 -24.28 -5.61 -23.05
CA PHE A 16 -24.22 -4.80 -24.27
C PHE A 16 -24.09 -3.30 -23.96
N GLN A 17 -24.86 -2.77 -23.00
CA GLN A 17 -24.75 -1.37 -22.59
C GLN A 17 -23.41 -1.07 -21.92
N GLU A 18 -22.91 -1.97 -21.07
CA GLU A 18 -21.60 -1.82 -20.42
C GLU A 18 -20.45 -1.85 -21.43
N LYS A 19 -20.53 -2.75 -22.41
CA LYS A 19 -19.56 -2.78 -23.52
C LYS A 19 -19.60 -1.50 -24.36
N HIS A 20 -20.79 -1.01 -24.69
CA HIS A 20 -20.90 0.22 -25.47
C HIS A 20 -20.47 1.46 -24.66
N LEU A 21 -20.73 1.49 -23.35
CA LEU A 21 -20.25 2.54 -22.45
C LEU A 21 -18.72 2.52 -22.35
N THR A 22 -18.11 1.35 -22.25
CA THR A 22 -16.64 1.23 -22.19
C THR A 22 -15.99 1.66 -23.49
N GLU A 23 -16.54 1.30 -24.65
CA GLU A 23 -16.06 1.78 -25.96
C GLU A 23 -16.18 3.32 -26.11
N THR A 24 -17.23 3.93 -25.54
CA THR A 24 -17.39 5.39 -25.57
C THR A 24 -16.46 6.13 -24.59
N ILE A 25 -16.24 5.57 -23.40
CA ILE A 25 -15.28 6.11 -22.42
C ILE A 25 -13.85 5.97 -22.94
N GLU A 26 -13.50 4.83 -23.54
CA GLU A 26 -12.19 4.62 -24.16
C GLU A 26 -11.94 5.66 -25.25
N PHE A 27 -12.90 5.91 -26.13
CA PHE A 27 -12.79 6.95 -27.17
C PHE A 27 -12.53 8.35 -26.57
N GLN A 28 -13.25 8.71 -25.51
CA GLN A 28 -13.05 10.00 -24.83
C GLN A 28 -11.67 10.10 -24.17
N TRP A 29 -11.20 9.03 -23.52
CA TRP A 29 -9.88 8.99 -22.89
C TRP A 29 -8.75 9.04 -23.92
N ILE A 30 -8.88 8.33 -25.05
CA ILE A 30 -7.92 8.42 -26.15
C ILE A 30 -7.81 9.87 -26.63
N HIS A 31 -8.94 10.50 -26.95
CA HIS A 31 -8.93 11.88 -27.43
C HIS A 31 -8.34 12.86 -26.40
N ALA A 32 -8.69 12.70 -25.12
CA ALA A 32 -8.13 13.53 -24.06
C ALA A 32 -6.62 13.30 -23.86
N ALA A 33 -6.16 12.05 -23.94
CA ALA A 33 -4.76 11.68 -23.81
C ALA A 33 -3.92 12.22 -24.98
N GLU A 34 -4.44 12.13 -26.22
CA GLU A 34 -3.82 12.72 -27.42
C GLU A 34 -3.72 14.24 -27.33
N ASN A 35 -4.70 14.89 -26.69
CA ASN A 35 -4.67 16.33 -26.40
C ASN A 35 -3.79 16.71 -25.19
N GLY A 36 -3.05 15.76 -24.61
CA GLY A 36 -2.08 16.01 -23.54
C GLY A 36 -2.62 15.87 -22.13
N SER A 37 -3.83 15.36 -21.93
CA SER A 37 -4.37 15.10 -20.58
C SER A 37 -3.59 13.98 -19.91
N VAL A 38 -2.81 14.36 -18.90
CA VAL A 38 -1.93 13.46 -18.13
C VAL A 38 -2.72 12.41 -17.36
N GLU A 39 -3.89 12.78 -16.82
CA GLU A 39 -4.81 11.88 -16.14
C GLU A 39 -5.40 10.85 -17.12
N ALA A 40 -5.82 11.31 -18.30
CA ALA A 40 -6.37 10.41 -19.31
C ALA A 40 -5.32 9.40 -19.82
N MET A 41 -4.06 9.83 -19.99
CA MET A 41 -2.95 8.91 -20.32
C MET A 41 -2.80 7.83 -19.24
N PHE A 42 -2.90 8.21 -17.96
CA PHE A 42 -2.77 7.26 -16.86
C PHE A 42 -3.95 6.28 -16.80
N LEU A 43 -5.20 6.78 -16.85
CA LEU A 43 -6.40 5.94 -16.84
C LEU A 43 -6.45 5.00 -18.04
N LEU A 44 -6.12 5.49 -19.24
CA LEU A 44 -6.04 4.68 -20.45
C LEU A 44 -4.97 3.58 -20.32
N SER A 45 -3.84 3.89 -19.67
CA SER A 45 -2.81 2.88 -19.40
C SER A 45 -3.32 1.77 -18.50
N GLN A 46 -4.06 2.10 -17.44
CA GLN A 46 -4.66 1.11 -16.53
C GLN A 46 -5.66 0.23 -17.27
N HIS A 47 -6.53 0.85 -18.06
CA HIS A 47 -7.50 0.16 -18.89
C HIS A 47 -6.86 -0.87 -19.84
N TYR A 48 -5.76 -0.49 -20.51
CA TYR A 48 -5.06 -1.44 -21.38
C TYR A 48 -4.34 -2.56 -20.61
N PHE A 49 -3.80 -2.29 -19.43
CA PHE A 49 -3.24 -3.36 -18.59
C PHE A 49 -4.32 -4.36 -18.13
N GLU A 50 -5.54 -3.90 -17.83
CA GLU A 50 -6.67 -4.75 -17.47
C GLU A 50 -7.12 -5.64 -18.63
N GLN A 51 -7.09 -5.12 -19.87
CA GLN A 51 -7.37 -5.90 -21.08
C GLN A 51 -6.23 -6.84 -21.50
N GLY A 52 -5.07 -6.80 -20.83
CA GLY A 52 -3.88 -7.55 -21.22
C GLY A 52 -3.12 -6.97 -22.43
N LYS A 53 -3.49 -5.76 -22.88
CA LYS A 53 -2.80 -4.99 -23.93
C LYS A 53 -1.57 -4.29 -23.36
N VAL A 54 -0.56 -5.09 -23.03
CA VAL A 54 0.65 -4.66 -22.31
C VAL A 54 1.40 -3.56 -23.06
N VAL A 55 1.52 -3.65 -24.39
CA VAL A 55 2.36 -2.73 -25.18
C VAL A 55 1.76 -1.32 -25.17
N GLU A 56 0.47 -1.22 -25.43
CA GLU A 56 -0.29 0.04 -25.40
C GLU A 56 -0.36 0.60 -23.98
N GLY A 57 -0.62 -0.26 -22.99
CA GLY A 57 -0.60 0.13 -21.58
C GLY A 57 0.76 0.71 -21.15
N GLU A 58 1.86 0.07 -21.54
CA GLU A 58 3.22 0.57 -21.25
C GLU A 58 3.48 1.91 -21.92
N GLN A 59 3.08 2.09 -23.18
CA GLN A 59 3.27 3.34 -23.91
C GLN A 59 2.58 4.52 -23.20
N TRP A 60 1.30 4.37 -22.86
CA TRP A 60 0.54 5.41 -22.18
C TRP A 60 1.03 5.67 -20.75
N LEU A 61 1.40 4.61 -20.02
CA LEU A 61 1.97 4.75 -18.68
C LEU A 61 3.29 5.53 -18.70
N ARG A 62 4.15 5.26 -19.70
CA ARG A 62 5.40 6.01 -19.91
C ARG A 62 5.13 7.47 -20.28
N SER A 63 4.13 7.74 -21.09
CA SER A 63 3.73 9.11 -21.45
C SER A 63 3.24 9.88 -20.22
N ALA A 64 2.33 9.31 -19.43
CA ALA A 64 1.85 9.90 -18.18
C ALA A 64 2.99 10.17 -17.17
N ALA A 65 3.89 9.19 -16.99
CA ALA A 65 5.05 9.33 -16.10
C ALA A 65 6.00 10.45 -16.57
N LYS A 66 6.28 10.54 -17.88
CA LYS A 66 7.10 11.63 -18.45
C LYS A 66 6.43 12.99 -18.34
N ALA A 67 5.10 13.04 -18.44
CA ALA A 67 4.32 14.26 -18.32
C ALA A 67 4.12 14.73 -16.88
N GLY A 68 4.69 14.04 -15.89
CA GLY A 68 4.62 14.49 -14.50
C GLY A 68 3.48 13.88 -13.70
N HIS A 69 2.94 12.71 -14.07
CA HIS A 69 1.98 12.02 -13.21
C HIS A 69 2.70 11.21 -12.12
N THR A 70 2.55 11.58 -10.85
CA THR A 70 3.26 10.93 -9.73
C THR A 70 2.92 9.45 -9.60
N GLU A 71 1.63 9.10 -9.63
CA GLU A 71 1.21 7.69 -9.54
C GLU A 71 1.68 6.85 -10.73
N ALA A 72 1.60 7.38 -11.96
CA ALA A 72 2.16 6.71 -13.13
C ALA A 72 3.68 6.46 -13.02
N MET A 73 4.44 7.42 -12.46
CA MET A 73 5.87 7.20 -12.17
C MET A 73 6.07 6.04 -11.20
N CYS A 74 5.30 5.99 -10.10
CA CYS A 74 5.38 4.91 -9.12
C CYS A 74 5.05 3.57 -9.76
N GLN A 75 3.93 3.48 -10.49
CA GLN A 75 3.49 2.26 -11.15
C GLN A 75 4.44 1.79 -12.25
N LEU A 76 4.97 2.70 -13.06
CA LEU A 76 5.98 2.38 -14.07
C LEU A 76 7.25 1.85 -13.40
N GLY A 77 7.69 2.50 -12.34
CA GLY A 77 8.82 2.08 -11.53
C GLY A 77 8.63 0.67 -10.97
N CYS A 78 7.51 0.41 -10.31
CA CYS A 78 7.20 -0.88 -9.71
C CYS A 78 7.09 -1.99 -10.75
N ARG A 79 6.37 -1.78 -11.85
CA ARG A 79 6.22 -2.82 -12.89
C ARG A 79 7.56 -3.14 -13.58
N LEU A 80 8.41 -2.14 -13.85
CA LEU A 80 9.77 -2.38 -14.36
C LEU A 80 10.67 -3.06 -13.34
N PHE A 81 10.53 -2.74 -12.06
CA PHE A 81 11.33 -3.33 -11.00
C PHE A 81 10.96 -4.79 -10.74
N ASP A 82 9.66 -5.10 -10.66
CA ASP A 82 9.15 -6.43 -10.34
C ASP A 82 9.08 -7.33 -11.59
N GLY A 83 8.97 -6.77 -12.80
CA GLY A 83 8.77 -7.53 -14.04
C GLY A 83 7.33 -8.00 -14.24
N ASN A 84 6.38 -7.38 -13.55
CA ASN A 84 4.96 -7.73 -13.64
C ASN A 84 4.34 -7.09 -14.88
N GLN A 85 3.76 -7.92 -15.76
CA GLN A 85 3.16 -7.54 -17.05
C GLN A 85 4.13 -6.92 -18.06
N MET A 86 5.29 -6.38 -17.64
CA MET A 86 6.34 -5.80 -18.49
C MET A 86 7.65 -6.54 -18.31
N LYS A 87 8.56 -6.42 -19.30
CA LYS A 87 9.93 -6.94 -19.17
C LYS A 87 10.64 -6.25 -18.01
N GLN A 88 11.19 -7.05 -17.07
CA GLN A 88 11.91 -6.54 -15.92
C GLN A 88 13.13 -5.70 -16.35
N ASN A 89 13.27 -4.54 -15.74
CA ASN A 89 14.43 -3.67 -15.83
C ASN A 89 14.56 -2.86 -14.53
N LYS A 90 15.18 -3.48 -13.51
CA LYS A 90 15.37 -2.88 -12.18
C LYS A 90 16.11 -1.54 -12.23
N ALA A 91 17.12 -1.42 -13.10
CA ALA A 91 17.90 -0.18 -13.25
C ALA A 91 17.07 1.00 -13.75
N ASN A 92 16.17 0.77 -14.71
CA ASN A 92 15.23 1.82 -15.14
C ASN A 92 14.09 2.01 -14.12
N GLY A 93 13.62 0.93 -13.49
CA GLY A 93 12.54 0.97 -12.51
C GLY A 93 12.90 1.84 -11.30
N ILE A 94 14.09 1.66 -10.73
CA ILE A 94 14.54 2.43 -9.56
C ILE A 94 14.59 3.94 -9.84
N GLY A 95 14.96 4.35 -11.06
CA GLY A 95 14.96 5.77 -11.43
C GLY A 95 13.55 6.40 -11.38
N TRP A 96 12.52 5.67 -11.76
CA TRP A 96 11.12 6.14 -11.65
C TRP A 96 10.61 6.10 -10.21
N ILE A 97 10.96 5.07 -9.45
CA ILE A 97 10.65 4.97 -8.02
C ILE A 97 11.22 6.19 -7.27
N ILE A 98 12.50 6.52 -7.51
CA ILE A 98 13.16 7.69 -6.90
C ILE A 98 12.40 8.98 -7.23
N ARG A 99 12.05 9.21 -8.51
CA ARG A 99 11.29 10.39 -8.92
C ARG A 99 9.93 10.48 -8.24
N ALA A 100 9.20 9.37 -8.14
CA ALA A 100 7.91 9.34 -7.47
C ALA A 100 8.04 9.56 -5.95
N ALA A 101 9.08 9.00 -5.32
CA ALA A 101 9.35 9.16 -3.90
C ALA A 101 9.69 10.62 -3.54
N PHE A 102 10.46 11.32 -4.37
CA PHE A 102 10.71 12.76 -4.21
C PHE A 102 9.47 13.63 -4.40
N ARG A 103 8.40 13.08 -4.99
CA ARG A 103 7.09 13.71 -5.10
C ARG A 103 6.08 13.18 -4.09
N GLU A 104 6.59 12.61 -3.00
CA GLU A 104 5.81 12.21 -1.84
C GLU A 104 4.78 11.11 -2.10
N ASN A 105 5.03 10.27 -3.12
CA ASN A 105 4.24 9.06 -3.31
C ASN A 105 4.58 8.03 -2.21
N PRO A 106 3.62 7.65 -1.34
CA PRO A 106 3.92 6.78 -0.20
C PRO A 106 4.43 5.40 -0.62
N GLN A 107 3.85 4.84 -1.69
CA GLN A 107 4.23 3.53 -2.23
C GLN A 107 5.65 3.55 -2.79
N ALA A 108 6.04 4.64 -3.47
CA ALA A 108 7.39 4.80 -3.99
C ALA A 108 8.42 5.03 -2.87
N MET A 109 8.08 5.82 -1.84
CA MET A 109 8.92 6.02 -0.66
C MET A 109 9.18 4.70 0.06
N TYR A 110 8.15 3.88 0.28
CA TYR A 110 8.28 2.54 0.85
C TYR A 110 9.21 1.65 0.01
N ARG A 111 9.00 1.60 -1.32
CA ARG A 111 9.85 0.83 -2.24
C ARG A 111 11.31 1.30 -2.21
N LEU A 112 11.54 2.61 -2.16
CA LEU A 112 12.88 3.19 -2.09
C LEU A 112 13.57 2.83 -0.77
N GLY A 113 12.86 2.95 0.35
CA GLY A 113 13.37 2.56 1.67
C GLY A 113 13.82 1.11 1.71
N ARG A 114 12.99 0.20 1.17
CA ARG A 114 13.35 -1.21 1.03
C ARG A 114 14.58 -1.45 0.16
N CYS A 115 14.73 -0.72 -0.94
CA CYS A 115 15.91 -0.85 -1.81
C CYS A 115 17.20 -0.50 -1.06
N PHE A 116 17.18 0.55 -0.23
CA PHE A 116 18.31 0.93 0.61
C PHE A 116 18.58 -0.10 1.73
N CYS A 117 17.55 -0.63 2.38
CA CYS A 117 17.72 -1.66 3.41
C CYS A 117 18.35 -2.96 2.87
N GLN A 118 17.94 -3.37 1.67
CA GLN A 118 18.38 -4.62 1.03
C GLN A 118 19.74 -4.51 0.35
N GLY A 119 20.01 -3.39 -0.34
CA GLY A 119 21.27 -3.19 -1.06
C GLY A 119 21.37 -3.89 -2.42
N ASP A 120 20.23 -4.25 -3.04
CA ASP A 120 20.21 -5.02 -4.30
C ASP A 120 20.52 -4.16 -5.53
N VAL A 121 19.80 -3.04 -5.67
CA VAL A 121 19.85 -2.14 -6.85
C VAL A 121 20.51 -0.81 -6.51
N LEU A 122 20.50 -0.44 -5.23
CA LEU A 122 21.23 0.69 -4.66
C LEU A 122 22.25 0.13 -3.68
N ALA A 123 23.28 0.92 -3.35
CA ALA A 123 24.16 0.56 -2.26
C ALA A 123 23.35 0.43 -0.96
N ARG A 124 23.67 -0.60 -0.17
CA ARG A 124 22.98 -0.84 1.10
C ARG A 124 23.23 0.32 2.07
N ASP A 125 22.16 0.95 2.53
CA ASP A 125 22.17 2.02 3.52
C ASP A 125 20.91 1.91 4.39
N PRO A 126 20.94 1.12 5.48
CA PRO A 126 19.77 0.92 6.33
C PRO A 126 19.27 2.20 7.00
N GLU A 127 20.15 3.18 7.26
CA GLU A 127 19.75 4.46 7.86
C GLU A 127 18.93 5.31 6.87
N GLU A 128 19.38 5.38 5.62
CA GLU A 128 18.60 6.03 4.56
C GLU A 128 17.30 5.26 4.29
N GLY A 129 17.36 3.92 4.34
CA GLY A 129 16.18 3.06 4.24
C GLY A 129 15.12 3.37 5.29
N GLU A 130 15.52 3.45 6.56
CA GLU A 130 14.66 3.85 7.67
C GLU A 130 14.07 5.26 7.46
N ARG A 131 14.87 6.23 7.00
CA ARG A 131 14.37 7.59 6.71
C ARG A 131 13.25 7.58 5.68
N TRP A 132 13.39 6.81 4.59
CA TRP A 132 12.33 6.70 3.58
C TRP A 132 11.11 5.90 4.07
N LEU A 133 11.32 4.84 4.85
CA LEU A 133 10.22 4.08 5.46
C LEU A 133 9.41 4.97 6.43
N ARG A 134 10.08 5.78 7.25
CA ARG A 134 9.43 6.74 8.15
C ARG A 134 8.58 7.75 7.39
N ARG A 135 9.10 8.34 6.31
CA ARG A 135 8.32 9.25 5.46
C ARG A 135 7.10 8.57 4.83
N ALA A 136 7.24 7.31 4.39
CA ALA A 136 6.12 6.55 3.84
C ALA A 136 5.06 6.24 4.92
N ALA A 137 5.50 5.88 6.13
CA ALA A 137 4.64 5.63 7.28
C ALA A 137 3.87 6.89 7.70
N GLU A 138 4.55 8.03 7.82
CA GLU A 138 3.94 9.34 8.09
C GLU A 138 2.92 9.73 7.02
N ALA A 139 3.14 9.33 5.77
CA ALA A 139 2.20 9.54 4.66
C ALA A 139 1.07 8.50 4.59
N GLY A 140 0.91 7.64 5.61
CA GLY A 140 -0.21 6.69 5.71
C GLY A 140 0.03 5.32 5.07
N HIS A 141 1.24 5.00 4.62
CA HIS A 141 1.52 3.71 4.00
C HIS A 141 1.60 2.58 5.05
N MET A 142 0.58 1.74 5.10
CA MET A 142 0.44 0.69 6.13
C MET A 142 1.63 -0.28 6.16
N GLU A 143 2.10 -0.79 5.02
CA GLU A 143 3.24 -1.72 5.03
C GLU A 143 4.55 -1.04 5.49
N ALA A 144 4.70 0.27 5.27
CA ALA A 144 5.85 1.00 5.75
C ALA A 144 5.79 1.19 7.27
N MET A 145 4.60 1.48 7.81
CA MET A 145 4.38 1.51 9.26
C MET A 145 4.71 0.16 9.91
N VAL A 146 4.27 -0.96 9.31
CA VAL A 146 4.60 -2.31 9.81
C VAL A 146 6.10 -2.56 9.78
N GLU A 147 6.74 -2.31 8.64
CA GLU A 147 8.17 -2.59 8.48
C GLU A 147 9.03 -1.73 9.41
N LEU A 148 8.72 -0.44 9.53
CA LEU A 148 9.39 0.46 10.46
C LEU A 148 9.11 0.06 11.92
N GLY A 149 7.87 -0.25 12.26
CA GLY A 149 7.48 -0.68 13.60
C GLY A 149 8.23 -1.94 14.03
N CYS A 150 8.29 -2.96 13.17
CA CYS A 150 9.08 -4.17 13.41
C CYS A 150 10.57 -3.85 13.54
N TYR A 151 11.13 -3.06 12.63
CA TYR A 151 12.55 -2.69 12.67
C TYR A 151 12.95 -1.98 13.97
N LEU A 152 12.15 -1.04 14.46
CA LEU A 152 12.39 -0.33 15.71
C LEU A 152 12.27 -1.25 16.94
N LEU A 153 11.31 -2.17 16.93
CA LEU A 153 11.12 -3.14 18.01
C LEU A 153 12.19 -4.24 18.03
N GLU A 154 12.75 -4.58 16.87
CA GLU A 154 13.88 -5.50 16.77
C GLU A 154 15.15 -4.91 17.40
N GLN A 155 15.37 -3.60 17.23
CA GLN A 155 16.48 -2.90 17.89
C GLN A 155 16.25 -2.73 19.39
N SER A 156 15.04 -2.36 19.79
CA SER A 156 14.65 -2.20 21.19
C SER A 156 13.19 -2.61 21.39
N PRO A 157 12.90 -3.72 22.09
CA PRO A 157 11.53 -4.16 22.34
C PRO A 157 10.67 -3.16 23.15
N GLU A 158 11.30 -2.20 23.82
CA GLU A 158 10.64 -1.13 24.58
C GLU A 158 10.48 0.15 23.76
N ASN A 159 10.77 0.11 22.45
CA ASN A 159 10.65 1.27 21.58
C ASN A 159 9.18 1.70 21.44
N VAL A 160 8.87 2.88 21.97
CA VAL A 160 7.52 3.47 21.96
C VAL A 160 7.09 3.84 20.54
N GLU A 161 7.99 4.39 19.72
CA GLU A 161 7.69 4.73 18.31
C GLU A 161 7.31 3.46 17.54
N GLY A 162 8.10 2.39 17.69
CA GLY A 162 7.81 1.11 17.05
C GLY A 162 6.46 0.52 17.48
N THR A 163 6.15 0.61 18.78
CA THR A 163 4.85 0.17 19.32
C THR A 163 3.70 0.99 18.75
N ASN A 164 3.86 2.32 18.68
CA ASN A 164 2.82 3.22 18.16
C ASN A 164 2.50 2.93 16.70
N TRP A 165 3.50 2.69 15.86
CA TRP A 165 3.27 2.34 14.45
C TRP A 165 2.50 1.04 14.31
N ILE A 166 2.84 0.00 15.09
CA ILE A 166 2.10 -1.27 15.06
C ILE A 166 0.67 -1.08 15.55
N THR A 167 0.46 -0.37 16.66
CA THR A 167 -0.89 -0.09 17.19
C THR A 167 -1.74 0.66 16.18
N GLN A 168 -1.20 1.71 15.55
CA GLN A 168 -1.91 2.49 14.54
C GLN A 168 -2.35 1.62 13.35
N VAL A 169 -1.47 0.73 12.87
CA VAL A 169 -1.81 -0.17 11.76
C VAL A 169 -2.93 -1.16 12.13
N LEU A 170 -2.95 -1.64 13.37
CA LEU A 170 -4.03 -2.50 13.87
C LEU A 170 -5.35 -1.75 13.99
N GLU A 171 -5.33 -0.49 14.44
CA GLU A 171 -6.51 0.37 14.49
C GLU A 171 -7.09 0.65 13.10
N LEU A 172 -6.23 0.75 12.08
CA LEU A 172 -6.62 0.87 10.68
C LEU A 172 -7.16 -0.45 10.08
N GLY A 173 -7.27 -1.52 10.87
CA GLY A 173 -7.84 -2.80 10.46
C GLY A 173 -6.88 -3.70 9.69
N TYR A 174 -5.57 -3.48 9.80
CA TYR A 174 -4.61 -4.37 9.18
C TYR A 174 -4.65 -5.76 9.83
N PRO A 175 -4.69 -6.84 9.03
CA PRO A 175 -4.82 -8.19 9.55
C PRO A 175 -3.56 -8.60 10.34
N VAL A 176 -3.77 -8.97 11.61
CA VAL A 176 -2.72 -9.41 12.53
C VAL A 176 -1.93 -10.59 11.96
N GLU A 177 -2.57 -11.46 11.17
CA GLU A 177 -1.92 -12.64 10.58
C GLU A 177 -0.87 -12.29 9.53
N LYS A 178 -0.96 -11.09 8.93
CA LYS A 178 0.02 -10.60 7.96
C LYS A 178 1.21 -9.90 8.61
N LEU A 179 1.17 -9.62 9.91
CA LEU A 179 2.32 -9.06 10.61
C LEU A 179 3.51 -10.04 10.48
N PRO A 180 4.73 -9.52 10.24
CA PRO A 180 5.92 -10.34 10.26
C PRO A 180 5.99 -11.10 11.57
N LYS A 181 6.13 -12.42 11.50
CA LYS A 181 6.40 -13.23 12.69
C LYS A 181 7.76 -12.78 13.22
N VAL A 182 7.76 -12.00 14.30
CA VAL A 182 9.00 -11.66 15.01
C VAL A 182 9.56 -12.97 15.57
N ASN A 183 10.45 -13.59 14.80
CA ASN A 183 11.02 -14.89 15.14
C ASN A 183 12.02 -14.70 16.28
N LYS A 184 11.59 -15.00 17.51
CA LYS A 184 12.51 -15.42 18.57
C LYS A 184 13.17 -16.72 18.14
N ARG A 185 14.36 -16.67 17.54
CA ARG A 185 15.37 -17.75 17.49
C ARG A 185 16.63 -17.26 16.77
N GLU A 186 17.51 -16.60 17.50
CA GLU A 186 18.92 -17.00 17.64
C GLU A 186 19.66 -16.00 18.54
N LYS A 187 20.25 -16.51 19.62
CA LYS A 187 21.21 -15.85 20.52
C LYS A 187 20.71 -14.75 21.47
N VAL A 188 19.73 -15.05 22.34
CA VAL A 188 19.70 -14.38 23.67
C VAL A 188 19.41 -15.41 24.75
N GLY A 189 20.45 -15.76 25.51
CA GLY A 189 20.34 -16.70 26.62
C GLY A 189 19.32 -16.27 27.67
N LYS A 190 18.41 -17.19 27.99
CA LYS A 190 17.67 -17.36 29.26
C LYS A 190 16.81 -16.22 29.84
N LYS A 191 16.81 -14.97 29.33
CA LYS A 191 15.95 -13.88 29.88
C LYS A 191 14.60 -13.67 29.17
N ALA A 192 14.42 -14.19 27.96
CA ALA A 192 13.24 -13.92 27.12
C ALA A 192 11.94 -14.67 27.48
N GLY A 193 11.97 -15.57 28.47
CA GLY A 193 10.80 -16.31 28.96
C GLY A 193 9.79 -15.43 29.71
N TRP A 194 10.27 -14.39 30.40
CA TRP A 194 9.42 -13.46 31.16
C TRP A 194 8.67 -12.47 30.26
N VAL A 195 9.26 -12.13 29.10
CA VAL A 195 8.72 -11.11 28.17
C VAL A 195 7.44 -11.59 27.46
N MET A 196 7.31 -12.89 27.15
CA MET A 196 6.07 -13.43 26.53
C MET A 196 4.89 -13.42 27.50
N VAL A 197 5.15 -13.69 28.78
CA VAL A 197 4.11 -13.61 29.82
C VAL A 197 3.68 -12.15 30.02
N GLY A 198 4.63 -11.21 29.90
CA GLY A 198 4.35 -9.77 30.00
C GLY A 198 3.42 -9.23 28.90
N ILE A 199 3.68 -9.50 27.63
CA ILE A 199 2.87 -8.95 26.52
C ILE A 199 1.44 -9.50 26.55
N GLY A 200 1.27 -10.80 26.82
CA GLY A 200 -0.06 -11.41 27.00
C GLY A 200 -0.80 -10.84 28.22
N ALA A 201 -0.10 -10.58 29.32
CA ALA A 201 -0.69 -9.99 30.52
C ALA A 201 -1.07 -8.52 30.33
N ILE A 202 -0.27 -7.74 29.60
CA ILE A 202 -0.54 -6.32 29.33
C ILE A 202 -1.77 -6.18 28.44
N VAL A 203 -1.90 -6.99 27.39
CA VAL A 203 -3.10 -7.00 26.52
C VAL A 203 -4.33 -7.44 27.31
N LEU A 204 -4.21 -8.46 28.17
CA LEU A 204 -5.31 -8.91 29.02
C LEU A 204 -5.74 -7.86 30.05
N LEU A 205 -4.79 -7.11 30.64
CA LEU A 205 -5.06 -6.05 31.61
C LEU A 205 -5.70 -4.81 30.97
N ILE A 206 -5.31 -4.46 29.75
CA ILE A 206 -5.95 -3.37 29.00
C ILE A 206 -7.41 -3.75 28.67
N VAL A 207 -7.65 -4.98 28.21
CA VAL A 207 -9.01 -5.47 27.95
C VAL A 207 -9.84 -5.51 29.23
N LEU A 208 -9.31 -6.05 30.34
CA LEU A 208 -10.03 -6.09 31.62
C LEU A 208 -10.30 -4.70 32.22
N GLY A 209 -9.37 -3.75 32.08
CA GLY A 209 -9.54 -2.37 32.54
C GLY A 209 -10.65 -1.62 31.80
N ILE A 210 -10.74 -1.82 30.47
CA ILE A 210 -11.81 -1.25 29.65
C ILE A 210 -13.17 -1.84 30.04
N TYR A 211 -13.25 -3.14 30.34
CA TYR A 211 -14.49 -3.77 30.80
C TYR A 211 -14.94 -3.26 32.18
N PHE A 212 -14.01 -3.00 33.10
CA PHE A 212 -14.32 -2.51 34.45
C PHE A 212 -14.84 -1.06 34.45
N GLU A 213 -14.28 -0.18 33.61
CA GLU A 213 -14.80 1.20 33.48
C GLU A 213 -16.21 1.24 32.89
N LEU A 214 -16.51 0.36 31.93
CA LEU A 214 -17.84 0.25 31.34
C LEU A 214 -18.89 -0.24 32.35
N GLU A 215 -18.51 -1.11 33.28
CA GLU A 215 -19.41 -1.67 34.30
C GLU A 215 -19.70 -0.66 35.44
N ILE A 216 -18.72 0.17 35.82
CA ILE A 216 -18.92 1.30 36.76
C ILE A 216 -19.86 2.36 36.17
N LEU A 217 -19.66 2.72 34.89
CA LEU A 217 -20.53 3.68 34.21
C LEU A 217 -21.98 3.19 34.11
N ARG A 218 -22.19 1.88 33.94
CA ARG A 218 -23.53 1.28 33.92
C ARG A 218 -24.22 1.33 35.28
N PHE A 219 -23.48 1.15 36.37
CA PHE A 219 -24.01 1.21 37.74
C PHE A 219 -24.32 2.64 38.23
N LEU A 220 -23.69 3.67 37.65
CA LEU A 220 -23.93 5.08 37.99
C LEU A 220 -25.08 5.73 37.21
N VAL A 221 -25.59 5.07 36.17
CA VAL A 221 -26.66 5.58 35.29
C VAL A 221 -28.02 4.91 35.56
N ASP A 222 -28.05 3.83 36.36
CA ASP A 222 -29.26 3.20 36.91
C ASP A 222 -29.58 3.74 38.32
#